data_AF-A0A8H6HF67-F1
#
_entry.id   AF-A0A8H6HF67-F1
#
_cell.length_a   1.000
_cell.length_b   1.000
_cell.length_c   1.000
_cell.angle_alpha   90.00
_cell.angle_beta   90.00
_cell.angle_gamma   90.00
#
_symmetry.space_group_name_H-M   'P 1'
#
loop_
_entity.id
_entity.type
_entity.pdbx_description
1 polymer ?
#
loop_
_entity_poly.entity_id
_entity_poly.type
_entity_poly.pdbx_seq_one_letter_code
_entity_poly.pdbx_strand_id
1 'polypeptide(L)'
;MKLSRCLTILAALLPITLAAPTASGRRQDGATNDSSSRVLGDALSVEQLAVSFYDSSLALLSADDFRAAGYADGVRQGYEQVLESAKAHSDYLVGEITNLGHADAAVGCDYTFPVKTTEDFVNMSEKLQALAVSTYAGGRDRSQSDTYTTAFGKMLDDETRYASWISTAVKHEDSADTSFKSPLSSRQGFPDTVNGIVVYSQNECGTTTVTGFLGGLNN
;
A
#
# COMPACT_ATOMS: atom_id res chain seq x y z
N MET A 1 60.95 32.26 64.05
CA MET A 1 61.56 31.47 62.96
C MET A 1 60.83 30.13 62.83
N LYS A 2 60.37 29.84 61.61
CA LYS A 2 60.00 28.53 61.04
C LYS A 2 58.75 27.81 61.61
N LEU A 3 57.61 28.13 60.98
CA LEU A 3 56.38 27.32 60.97
C LEU A 3 56.63 26.03 60.17
N SER A 4 56.43 24.89 60.82
CA SER A 4 56.40 23.55 60.21
C SER A 4 55.05 23.36 59.52
N ARG A 5 55.07 23.09 58.21
CA ARG A 5 53.87 22.81 57.41
C ARG A 5 53.67 21.30 57.30
N CYS A 6 52.68 20.78 58.00
CA CYS A 6 52.13 19.44 57.80
C CYS A 6 51.21 19.48 56.58
N LEU A 7 51.62 18.84 55.48
CA LEU A 7 50.83 18.72 54.26
C LEU A 7 50.00 17.44 54.37
N THR A 8 48.72 17.58 54.72
CA THR A 8 47.73 16.50 54.70
C THR A 8 47.35 16.17 53.26
N ILE A 9 47.67 14.95 52.81
CA ILE A 9 47.25 14.41 51.52
C ILE A 9 45.80 13.91 51.68
N LEU A 10 44.85 14.60 51.05
CA LEU A 10 43.45 14.18 50.96
C LEU A 10 43.29 13.25 49.76
N ALA A 11 43.21 11.94 50.00
CA ALA A 11 42.90 10.95 48.96
C ALA A 11 41.40 11.02 48.62
N ALA A 12 41.07 11.56 47.44
CA ALA A 12 39.71 11.55 46.92
C ALA A 12 39.39 10.17 46.33
N LEU A 13 38.56 9.40 47.04
CA LEU A 13 37.94 8.18 46.54
C LEU A 13 36.81 8.55 45.57
N LEU A 14 36.99 8.28 44.28
CA LEU A 14 35.94 8.35 43.27
C LEU A 14 35.06 7.08 43.35
N PRO A 15 33.74 7.19 43.56
CA PRO A 15 32.85 6.05 43.48
C PRO A 15 32.67 5.64 42.01
N ILE A 16 33.05 4.41 41.68
CA ILE A 16 32.72 3.79 40.39
C ILE A 16 31.25 3.40 40.44
N THR A 17 30.38 4.20 39.84
CA THR A 17 28.97 3.85 39.65
C THR A 17 28.85 2.90 38.46
N LEU A 18 28.56 1.62 38.72
CA LEU A 18 28.11 0.69 37.68
C LEU A 18 26.67 1.07 37.29
N ALA A 19 26.52 1.76 36.15
CA ALA A 19 25.22 1.91 35.51
C ALA A 19 24.84 0.57 34.86
N ALA A 20 23.84 -0.12 35.41
CA ALA A 20 23.26 -1.29 34.75
C ALA A 20 22.52 -0.84 33.47
N PRO A 21 22.66 -1.54 32.34
CA PRO A 21 21.87 -1.24 31.16
C PRO A 21 20.41 -1.55 31.47
N THR A 22 19.57 -0.51 31.43
CA THR A 22 18.12 -0.71 31.41
C THR A 22 17.78 -1.40 30.09
N ALA A 23 17.23 -2.62 30.18
CA ALA A 23 16.75 -3.35 29.02
C ALA A 23 15.60 -2.58 28.35
N SER A 24 15.95 -1.74 27.37
CA SER A 24 15.03 -1.04 26.48
C SER A 24 14.56 -1.96 25.36
N GLY A 25 14.08 -3.17 25.69
CA GLY A 25 13.67 -4.17 24.69
C GLY A 25 12.21 -4.05 24.24
N ARG A 26 11.33 -3.38 25.00
CA ARG A 26 9.88 -3.48 24.78
C ARG A 26 9.24 -2.32 24.00
N ARG A 27 9.97 -1.22 23.78
CA ARG A 27 9.43 -0.03 23.09
C ARG A 27 9.77 0.01 21.60
N GLN A 28 10.87 -0.60 21.18
CA GLN A 28 11.27 -0.61 19.77
C GLN A 28 10.39 -1.57 18.96
N ASP A 29 10.16 -2.79 19.44
CA ASP A 29 9.33 -3.79 18.76
C ASP A 29 7.89 -3.31 18.52
N GLY A 30 7.28 -2.62 19.50
CA GLY A 30 5.95 -2.06 19.34
C GLY A 30 5.89 -0.93 18.29
N ALA A 31 6.88 -0.03 18.29
CA ALA A 31 6.94 1.07 17.34
C ALA A 31 7.21 0.59 15.90
N THR A 32 7.99 -0.49 15.72
CA THR A 32 8.23 -1.11 14.41
C THR A 32 7.02 -1.91 13.92
N ASN A 33 6.27 -2.53 14.81
CA ASN A 33 5.03 -3.22 14.45
C ASN A 33 3.95 -2.21 14.06
N ASP A 34 3.81 -1.12 14.82
CA ASP A 34 2.90 -0.01 14.51
C ASP A 34 3.23 0.70 13.18
N SER A 35 4.51 0.77 12.79
CA SER A 35 4.90 1.35 11.51
C SER A 35 4.65 0.36 10.36
N SER A 36 4.97 -0.92 10.57
CA SER A 36 4.73 -1.98 9.58
C SER A 36 3.24 -2.17 9.31
N SER A 37 2.40 -2.16 10.34
CA SER A 37 0.95 -2.30 10.20
C SER A 37 0.33 -1.17 9.40
N ARG A 38 0.87 0.07 9.50
CA ARG A 38 0.42 1.19 8.65
C ARG A 38 0.77 0.97 7.19
N VAL A 39 2.01 0.60 6.87
CA VAL A 39 2.42 0.41 5.47
C VAL A 39 1.69 -0.78 4.84
N LEU A 40 1.48 -1.86 5.58
CA LEU A 40 0.67 -3.00 5.14
C LEU A 40 -0.81 -2.62 5.00
N GLY A 41 -1.33 -1.80 5.92
CA GLY A 41 -2.69 -1.28 5.87
C GLY A 41 -2.95 -0.43 4.63
N ASP A 42 -2.01 0.46 4.26
CA ASP A 42 -2.13 1.25 3.02
C ASP A 42 -2.29 0.32 1.79
N ALA A 43 -1.48 -0.74 1.71
CA ALA A 43 -1.56 -1.73 0.64
C ALA A 43 -2.88 -2.52 0.68
N LEU A 44 -3.32 -2.94 1.88
CA LEU A 44 -4.55 -3.71 2.04
C LEU A 44 -5.78 -2.92 1.58
N SER A 45 -5.83 -1.61 1.86
CA SER A 45 -6.93 -0.76 1.39
C SER A 45 -7.03 -0.74 -0.13
N VAL A 46 -5.89 -0.74 -0.85
CA VAL A 46 -5.88 -0.78 -2.31
C VAL A 46 -6.30 -2.16 -2.84
N GLU A 47 -5.87 -3.24 -2.19
CA GLU A 47 -6.27 -4.58 -2.59
C GLU A 47 -7.76 -4.84 -2.36
N GLN A 48 -8.32 -4.39 -1.23
CA GLN A 48 -9.75 -4.49 -0.97
C GLN A 48 -10.59 -3.67 -1.95
N LEU A 49 -10.10 -2.48 -2.34
CA LEU A 49 -10.69 -1.67 -3.40
C LEU A 49 -10.68 -2.43 -4.75
N ALA A 50 -9.55 -3.03 -5.11
CA ALA A 50 -9.40 -3.80 -6.35
C ALA A 50 -10.29 -5.04 -6.36
N VAL A 51 -10.30 -5.83 -5.27
CA VAL A 51 -11.20 -6.99 -5.12
C VAL A 51 -12.64 -6.56 -5.29
N SER A 52 -13.09 -5.50 -4.59
CA SER A 52 -14.46 -5.00 -4.71
C SER A 52 -14.79 -4.56 -6.15
N PHE A 53 -13.88 -3.84 -6.80
CA PHE A 53 -14.05 -3.38 -8.17
C PHE A 53 -14.19 -4.54 -9.17
N TYR A 54 -13.21 -5.45 -9.19
CA TYR A 54 -13.18 -6.53 -10.18
C TYR A 54 -14.30 -7.54 -9.92
N ASP A 55 -14.56 -7.92 -8.67
CA ASP A 55 -15.61 -8.89 -8.31
C ASP A 55 -17.00 -8.36 -8.71
N SER A 56 -17.31 -7.11 -8.33
CA SER A 56 -18.61 -6.50 -8.67
C SER A 56 -18.77 -6.23 -10.17
N SER A 57 -17.70 -5.80 -10.87
CA SER A 57 -17.78 -5.48 -12.29
C SER A 57 -17.82 -6.74 -13.18
N LEU A 58 -17.06 -7.79 -12.85
CA LEU A 58 -17.03 -9.04 -13.62
C LEU A 58 -18.29 -9.89 -13.42
N ALA A 59 -19.04 -9.64 -12.34
CA ALA A 59 -20.39 -10.18 -12.15
C ALA A 59 -21.42 -9.51 -13.08
N LEU A 60 -21.17 -8.24 -13.48
CA LEU A 60 -22.05 -7.47 -14.38
C LEU A 60 -21.68 -7.63 -15.87
N LEU A 61 -20.39 -7.78 -16.18
CA LEU A 61 -19.86 -7.82 -17.53
C LEU A 61 -19.50 -9.25 -17.95
N SER A 62 -20.23 -9.77 -18.92
CA SER A 62 -20.03 -11.11 -19.49
C SER A 62 -18.93 -11.13 -20.55
N ALA A 63 -18.46 -12.32 -20.94
CA ALA A 63 -17.51 -12.44 -22.05
C ALA A 63 -18.09 -11.88 -23.37
N ASP A 64 -19.41 -11.94 -23.54
CA ASP A 64 -20.10 -11.41 -24.72
C ASP A 64 -20.08 -9.88 -24.73
N ASP A 65 -20.18 -9.22 -23.57
CA ASP A 65 -20.06 -7.77 -23.45
C ASP A 65 -18.65 -7.28 -23.83
N PHE A 66 -17.61 -8.06 -23.47
CA PHE A 66 -16.23 -7.76 -23.90
C PHE A 66 -16.07 -7.91 -25.42
N ARG A 67 -16.60 -9.00 -26.00
CA ARG A 67 -16.54 -9.20 -27.46
C ARG A 67 -17.35 -8.14 -28.21
N ALA A 68 -18.52 -7.79 -27.71
CA ALA A 68 -19.38 -6.75 -28.29
C ALA A 68 -18.73 -5.36 -28.23
N ALA A 69 -17.92 -5.09 -27.19
CA ALA A 69 -17.13 -3.87 -27.07
C ALA A 69 -15.84 -3.88 -27.92
N GLY A 70 -15.55 -4.97 -28.65
CA GLY A 70 -14.41 -5.08 -29.57
C GLY A 70 -13.11 -5.55 -28.92
N TYR A 71 -13.14 -6.02 -27.67
CA TYR A 71 -11.96 -6.61 -27.03
C TYR A 71 -11.69 -8.04 -27.53
N ALA A 72 -10.42 -8.43 -27.55
CA ALA A 72 -10.00 -9.76 -27.96
C ALA A 72 -10.56 -10.87 -27.06
N ASP A 73 -10.72 -12.07 -27.64
CA ASP A 73 -11.09 -13.26 -26.89
C ASP A 73 -10.06 -13.52 -25.77
N GLY A 74 -10.55 -13.75 -24.55
CA GLY A 74 -9.70 -13.99 -23.37
C GLY A 74 -9.39 -12.75 -22.54
N VAL A 75 -9.71 -11.51 -22.98
CA VAL A 75 -9.49 -10.30 -22.15
C VAL A 75 -10.22 -10.40 -20.81
N ARG A 76 -11.49 -10.83 -20.81
CA ARG A 76 -12.25 -11.03 -19.56
C ARG A 76 -11.57 -12.06 -18.63
N GLN A 77 -11.04 -13.15 -19.18
CA GLN A 77 -10.31 -14.16 -18.40
C GLN A 77 -9.01 -13.59 -17.82
N GLY A 78 -8.33 -12.69 -18.53
CA GLY A 78 -7.19 -11.95 -18.00
C GLY A 78 -7.58 -11.15 -16.76
N TYR A 79 -8.73 -10.49 -16.77
CA TYR A 79 -9.25 -9.78 -15.59
C TYR A 79 -9.69 -10.69 -14.44
N GLU A 80 -10.14 -11.92 -14.72
CA GLU A 80 -10.37 -12.92 -13.67
C GLU A 80 -9.06 -13.28 -12.96
N GLN A 81 -7.94 -13.37 -13.69
CA GLN A 81 -6.62 -13.59 -13.08
C GLN A 81 -6.17 -12.39 -12.24
N VAL A 82 -6.45 -11.16 -12.67
CA VAL A 82 -6.19 -9.94 -11.87
C VAL A 82 -6.97 -10.00 -10.55
N LEU A 83 -8.26 -10.38 -10.60
CA LEU A 83 -9.08 -10.55 -9.40
C LEU A 83 -8.53 -11.62 -8.46
N GLU A 84 -8.07 -12.76 -8.98
CA GLU A 84 -7.45 -13.82 -8.19
C GLU A 84 -6.17 -13.33 -7.51
N SER A 85 -5.34 -12.57 -8.22
CA SER A 85 -4.12 -11.96 -7.65
C SER A 85 -4.46 -11.00 -6.52
N ALA A 86 -5.45 -10.11 -6.73
CA ALA A 86 -5.87 -9.14 -5.72
C ALA A 86 -6.40 -9.81 -4.45
N LYS A 87 -7.16 -10.91 -4.60
CA LYS A 87 -7.61 -11.74 -3.46
C LYS A 87 -6.43 -12.34 -2.70
N ALA A 88 -5.45 -12.91 -3.42
CA ALA A 88 -4.26 -13.49 -2.80
C ALA A 88 -3.39 -12.45 -2.07
N HIS A 89 -3.22 -11.26 -2.65
CA HIS A 89 -2.52 -10.14 -2.00
C HIS A 89 -3.26 -9.67 -0.75
N SER A 90 -4.58 -9.45 -0.85
CA SER A 90 -5.42 -9.10 0.29
C SER A 90 -5.28 -10.12 1.43
N ASP A 91 -5.39 -11.41 1.14
CA ASP A 91 -5.28 -12.47 2.16
C ASP A 91 -3.91 -12.47 2.85
N TYR A 92 -2.83 -12.29 2.07
CA TYR A 92 -1.48 -12.15 2.63
C TYR A 92 -1.39 -10.95 3.57
N LEU A 93 -1.86 -9.79 3.14
CA LEU A 93 -1.77 -8.55 3.92
C LEU A 93 -2.60 -8.61 5.21
N VAL A 94 -3.82 -9.17 5.14
CA VAL A 94 -4.67 -9.44 6.33
C VAL A 94 -3.94 -10.34 7.31
N GLY A 95 -3.31 -11.41 6.82
CA GLY A 95 -2.52 -12.33 7.63
C GLY A 95 -1.39 -11.63 8.37
N GLU A 96 -0.60 -10.82 7.67
CA GLU A 96 0.53 -10.10 8.27
C GLU A 96 0.08 -9.03 9.27
N ILE A 97 -0.95 -8.26 8.95
CA ILE A 97 -1.53 -7.26 9.88
C ILE A 97 -2.06 -7.94 11.15
N THR A 98 -2.70 -9.11 11.01
CA THR A 98 -3.18 -9.92 12.13
C THR A 98 -2.01 -10.44 12.97
N ASN A 99 -0.94 -10.92 12.34
CA ASN A 99 0.26 -11.40 13.02
C ASN A 99 0.96 -10.30 13.83
N LEU A 100 0.89 -9.05 13.37
CA LEU A 100 1.39 -7.88 14.10
C LEU A 100 0.48 -7.44 15.25
N GLY A 101 -0.69 -8.07 15.43
CA GLY A 101 -1.65 -7.77 16.50
C GLY A 101 -2.64 -6.65 16.16
N HIS A 102 -2.81 -6.33 14.88
CA HIS A 102 -3.67 -5.23 14.40
C HIS A 102 -4.87 -5.72 13.58
N ALA A 103 -5.49 -6.84 13.96
CA ALA A 103 -6.61 -7.43 13.20
C ALA A 103 -7.76 -6.45 12.89
N ASP A 104 -8.01 -5.46 13.75
CA ASP A 104 -9.04 -4.44 13.54
C ASP A 104 -8.73 -3.51 12.33
N ALA A 105 -7.45 -3.40 11.95
CA ALA A 105 -7.01 -2.65 10.77
C ALA A 105 -7.11 -3.46 9.46
N ALA A 106 -7.76 -4.62 9.50
CA ALA A 106 -8.01 -5.44 8.31
C ALA A 106 -9.44 -5.30 7.75
N VAL A 107 -10.27 -4.46 8.36
CA VAL A 107 -11.69 -4.30 8.00
C VAL A 107 -11.81 -3.55 6.66
N GLY A 108 -12.46 -4.18 5.68
CA GLY A 108 -12.71 -3.57 4.37
C GLY A 108 -13.82 -2.52 4.39
N CYS A 109 -13.78 -1.61 3.42
CA CYS A 109 -14.84 -0.63 3.19
C CYS A 109 -15.84 -1.09 2.11
N ASP A 110 -17.02 -0.47 2.10
CA ASP A 110 -18.00 -0.62 1.01
C ASP A 110 -17.71 0.40 -0.10
N TYR A 111 -17.53 -0.11 -1.33
CA TYR A 111 -17.25 0.70 -2.51
C TYR A 111 -18.38 0.63 -3.53
N THR A 112 -18.59 1.73 -4.24
CA THR A 112 -19.48 1.76 -5.41
C THR A 112 -18.75 2.37 -6.60
N PHE A 113 -18.89 1.73 -7.76
CA PHE A 113 -18.18 2.09 -8.98
C PHE A 113 -19.17 2.47 -10.08
N PRO A 114 -18.94 3.54 -10.84
CA PRO A 114 -19.80 3.99 -11.93
C PRO A 114 -19.55 3.20 -13.21
N VAL A 115 -19.44 1.88 -13.13
CA VAL A 115 -19.23 1.00 -14.29
C VAL A 115 -20.56 0.70 -14.95
N LYS A 116 -20.72 1.13 -16.22
CA LYS A 116 -21.91 0.83 -17.03
C LYS A 116 -21.57 0.07 -18.30
N THR A 117 -20.36 0.24 -18.80
CA THR A 117 -19.87 -0.37 -20.03
C THR A 117 -18.56 -1.09 -19.80
N THR A 118 -18.19 -1.99 -20.71
CA THR A 118 -16.87 -2.63 -20.71
C THR A 118 -15.74 -1.60 -20.81
N GLU A 119 -15.96 -0.51 -21.56
CA GLU A 119 -14.99 0.58 -21.67
C GLU A 119 -14.79 1.33 -20.34
N ASP A 120 -15.88 1.60 -19.59
CA ASP A 120 -15.77 2.19 -18.24
C ASP A 120 -14.93 1.30 -17.31
N PHE A 121 -15.17 -0.01 -17.38
CA PHE A 121 -14.42 -1.01 -16.62
C PHE A 121 -12.94 -1.02 -17.00
N VAL A 122 -12.59 -1.11 -18.29
CA VAL A 122 -11.20 -1.14 -18.73
C VAL A 122 -10.47 0.14 -18.32
N ASN A 123 -11.09 1.31 -18.50
CA ASN A 123 -10.51 2.59 -18.13
C ASN A 123 -10.34 2.77 -16.61
N MET A 124 -11.25 2.22 -15.79
CA MET A 124 -11.08 2.21 -14.33
C MET A 124 -9.98 1.23 -13.90
N SER A 125 -9.91 0.05 -14.54
CA SER A 125 -8.92 -0.99 -14.23
C SER A 125 -7.48 -0.52 -14.43
N GLU A 126 -7.19 0.18 -15.53
CA GLU A 126 -5.85 0.72 -15.80
C GLU A 126 -5.36 1.62 -14.65
N LYS A 127 -6.25 2.46 -14.18
CA LYS A 127 -5.92 3.46 -13.16
C LYS A 127 -5.83 2.82 -11.77
N LEU A 128 -6.60 1.77 -11.50
CA LEU A 128 -6.43 0.94 -10.30
C LEU A 128 -5.08 0.22 -10.31
N GLN A 129 -4.64 -0.33 -11.44
CA GLN A 129 -3.31 -0.96 -11.51
C GLN A 129 -2.19 0.06 -11.34
N ALA A 130 -2.34 1.28 -11.91
CA ALA A 130 -1.39 2.37 -11.65
C ALA A 130 -1.33 2.76 -10.15
N LEU A 131 -2.49 2.80 -9.48
CA LEU A 131 -2.55 3.01 -8.03
C LEU A 131 -1.82 1.88 -7.28
N ALA A 132 -2.09 0.62 -7.61
CA ALA A 132 -1.46 -0.53 -6.98
C ALA A 132 0.08 -0.52 -7.15
N VAL A 133 0.57 -0.28 -8.37
CA VAL A 133 2.01 -0.10 -8.66
C VAL A 133 2.62 1.00 -7.79
N SER A 134 2.00 2.18 -7.72
CA SER A 134 2.50 3.28 -6.89
C SER A 134 2.50 2.97 -5.39
N THR A 135 1.52 2.18 -4.94
CA THR A 135 1.36 1.75 -3.55
C THR A 135 2.43 0.76 -3.16
N TYR A 136 2.71 -0.22 -4.02
CA TYR A 136 3.75 -1.20 -3.76
C TYR A 136 5.16 -0.63 -3.88
N ALA A 137 5.41 0.27 -4.83
CA ALA A 137 6.67 1.00 -4.90
C ALA A 137 6.90 1.84 -3.63
N GLY A 138 5.89 2.62 -3.22
CA GLY A 138 5.98 3.43 -2.00
C GLY A 138 6.03 2.60 -0.72
N GLY A 139 5.35 1.46 -0.67
CA GLY A 139 5.38 0.52 0.46
C GLY A 139 6.74 -0.14 0.62
N ARG A 140 7.33 -0.59 -0.49
CA ARG A 140 8.70 -1.11 -0.53
C ARG A 140 9.71 -0.10 0.02
N ASP A 141 9.60 1.16 -0.39
CA ASP A 141 10.55 2.22 -0.01
C ASP A 141 10.35 2.71 1.44
N ARG A 142 9.12 2.61 1.99
CA ARG A 142 8.79 3.00 3.38
C ARG A 142 8.94 1.86 4.39
N SER A 143 9.04 0.62 3.93
CA SER A 143 9.16 -0.55 4.79
C SER A 143 10.47 -0.54 5.58
N GLN A 144 10.37 -0.86 6.87
CA GLN A 144 11.53 -1.05 7.76
C GLN A 144 11.88 -2.53 7.98
N SER A 145 11.16 -3.43 7.31
CA SER A 145 11.31 -4.88 7.40
C SER A 145 11.72 -5.44 6.05
N ASP A 146 12.87 -6.12 5.98
CA ASP A 146 13.34 -6.77 4.75
C ASP A 146 12.32 -7.77 4.19
N THR A 147 11.57 -8.44 5.07
CA THR A 147 10.48 -9.34 4.70
C THR A 147 9.39 -8.58 3.94
N TYR A 148 8.94 -7.43 4.45
CA TYR A 148 7.90 -6.64 3.80
C TYR A 148 8.40 -5.89 2.57
N THR A 149 9.65 -5.44 2.57
CA THR A 149 10.32 -4.90 1.37
C THR A 149 10.33 -5.93 0.25
N THR A 150 10.65 -7.19 0.56
CA THR A 150 10.65 -8.29 -0.40
C THR A 150 9.23 -8.62 -0.87
N ALA A 151 8.25 -8.66 0.04
CA ALA A 151 6.85 -8.92 -0.31
C ALA A 151 6.29 -7.85 -1.25
N PHE A 152 6.48 -6.57 -0.91
CA PHE A 152 6.08 -5.45 -1.76
C PHE A 152 6.80 -5.44 -3.11
N GLY A 153 8.08 -5.85 -3.17
CA GLY A 153 8.78 -6.02 -4.44
C GLY A 153 8.13 -7.06 -5.35
N LYS A 154 7.68 -8.20 -4.81
CA LYS A 154 6.99 -9.23 -5.58
C LYS A 154 5.63 -8.78 -6.07
N MET A 155 4.84 -8.16 -5.19
CA MET A 155 3.52 -7.63 -5.55
C MET A 155 3.65 -6.50 -6.59
N LEU A 156 4.67 -5.64 -6.46
CA LEU A 156 4.99 -4.62 -7.47
C LEU A 156 5.25 -5.23 -8.84
N ASP A 157 6.00 -6.33 -8.91
CA ASP A 157 6.29 -7.02 -10.18
C ASP A 157 5.01 -7.55 -10.83
N ASP A 158 4.10 -8.13 -10.04
CA ASP A 158 2.81 -8.65 -10.54
C ASP A 158 1.90 -7.50 -11.02
N GLU A 159 1.72 -6.44 -10.22
CA GLU A 159 0.89 -5.30 -10.60
C GLU A 159 1.44 -4.54 -11.82
N THR A 160 2.76 -4.46 -11.95
CA THR A 160 3.39 -3.84 -13.13
C THR A 160 3.12 -4.66 -14.40
N ARG A 161 3.11 -5.99 -14.30
CA ARG A 161 2.76 -6.86 -15.43
C ARG A 161 1.30 -6.67 -15.83
N TYR A 162 0.38 -6.56 -14.87
CA TYR A 162 -1.03 -6.30 -15.17
C TYR A 162 -1.24 -4.91 -15.75
N ALA A 163 -0.60 -3.87 -15.23
CA ALA A 163 -0.66 -2.52 -15.80
C ALA A 163 -0.13 -2.49 -17.25
N SER A 164 0.97 -3.19 -17.52
CA SER A 164 1.53 -3.34 -18.86
C SER A 164 0.61 -4.12 -19.80
N TRP A 165 0.01 -5.21 -19.32
CA TRP A 165 -0.96 -5.99 -20.09
C TRP A 165 -2.21 -5.18 -20.44
N ILE A 166 -2.76 -4.39 -19.51
CA ILE A 166 -3.92 -3.53 -19.77
C ILE A 166 -3.57 -2.49 -20.83
N SER A 167 -2.48 -1.74 -20.66
CA SER A 167 -2.10 -0.69 -21.63
C SER A 167 -1.81 -1.27 -23.01
N THR A 168 -1.08 -2.38 -23.11
CA THR A 168 -0.64 -2.91 -24.41
C THR A 168 -1.63 -3.88 -25.06
N ALA A 169 -2.03 -4.94 -24.35
CA ALA A 169 -2.81 -6.02 -24.92
C ALA A 169 -4.31 -5.72 -24.92
N VAL A 170 -4.80 -4.93 -23.95
CA VAL A 170 -6.22 -4.57 -23.85
C VAL A 170 -6.52 -3.25 -24.57
N LYS A 171 -5.71 -2.20 -24.33
CA LYS A 171 -5.95 -0.86 -24.88
C LYS A 171 -5.17 -0.54 -26.15
N HIS A 172 -4.19 -1.36 -26.52
CA HIS A 172 -3.32 -1.13 -27.69
C HIS A 172 -2.57 0.21 -27.65
N GLU A 173 -2.20 0.66 -26.44
CA GLU A 173 -1.39 1.85 -26.19
C GLU A 173 0.10 1.48 -26.06
N ASP A 174 0.97 2.47 -26.30
CA ASP A 174 2.41 2.31 -26.07
C ASP A 174 2.70 2.27 -24.56
N SER A 175 3.22 1.13 -24.06
CA SER A 175 3.52 0.86 -22.63
C SER A 175 4.36 1.90 -21.88
N ALA A 176 5.01 2.84 -22.58
CA ALA A 176 5.90 3.83 -21.99
C ALA A 176 5.16 4.97 -21.27
N ASP A 177 3.89 5.24 -21.59
CA ASP A 177 3.21 6.48 -21.16
C ASP A 177 2.43 6.36 -19.84
N THR A 178 2.17 5.13 -19.37
CA THR A 178 1.34 4.88 -18.16
C THR A 178 2.16 4.43 -16.94
N SER A 179 3.43 4.05 -17.13
CA SER A 179 4.22 3.28 -16.15
C SER A 179 4.97 4.11 -15.09
N PHE A 180 4.99 5.45 -15.18
CA PHE A 180 5.74 6.28 -14.23
C PHE A 180 4.95 7.51 -13.79
N LYS A 181 4.09 7.33 -12.78
CA LYS A 181 3.55 8.42 -11.96
C LYS A 181 3.97 8.18 -10.50
N SER A 182 4.37 9.25 -9.83
CA SER A 182 5.14 9.25 -8.57
C SER A 182 4.58 8.32 -7.48
N PRO A 183 5.45 7.70 -6.65
CA PRO A 183 5.03 6.89 -5.50
C PRO A 183 4.14 7.67 -4.54
N LEU A 184 3.22 6.96 -3.87
CA LEU A 184 2.44 7.52 -2.75
C LEU A 184 3.37 8.04 -1.65
N SER A 185 3.26 9.33 -1.31
CA SER A 185 3.88 9.90 -0.11
C SER A 185 2.82 10.07 0.97
N SER A 186 2.77 9.14 1.93
CA SER A 186 1.85 9.23 3.07
C SER A 186 2.12 10.49 3.89
N ARG A 187 1.17 11.43 3.96
CA ARG A 187 1.23 12.60 4.86
C ARG A 187 0.11 12.47 5.89
N GLN A 188 0.47 12.43 7.18
CA GLN A 188 -0.52 12.37 8.28
C GLN A 188 -1.60 13.44 8.11
N GLY A 189 -2.86 13.00 7.98
CA GLY A 189 -4.05 13.87 8.03
C GLY A 189 -4.47 14.54 6.72
N PHE A 190 -4.07 14.01 5.56
CA PHE A 190 -4.60 14.47 4.26
C PHE A 190 -5.16 13.28 3.45
N PRO A 191 -6.25 13.46 2.67
CA PRO A 191 -6.66 12.46 1.69
C PRO A 191 -5.52 12.27 0.67
N ASP A 192 -4.91 11.10 0.66
CA ASP A 192 -3.85 10.76 -0.28
C ASP A 192 -4.47 10.62 -1.67
N THR A 193 -4.23 11.62 -2.51
CA THR A 193 -4.75 11.68 -3.87
C THR A 193 -3.68 11.13 -4.81
N VAL A 194 -3.87 9.92 -5.33
CA VAL A 194 -3.14 9.46 -6.51
C VAL A 194 -4.11 9.40 -7.68
N ASN A 195 -3.80 10.19 -8.71
CA ASN A 195 -4.56 10.30 -9.95
C ASN A 195 -6.05 10.66 -9.79
N GLY A 196 -6.48 11.18 -8.64
CA GLY A 196 -7.89 11.51 -8.38
C GLY A 196 -8.68 10.42 -7.65
N ILE A 197 -8.03 9.34 -7.20
CA ILE A 197 -8.62 8.42 -6.21
C ILE A 197 -8.33 9.02 -4.83
N VAL A 198 -9.39 9.29 -4.07
CA VAL A 198 -9.30 9.53 -2.64
C VAL A 198 -9.50 8.18 -1.96
N VAL A 199 -8.42 7.58 -1.48
CA VAL A 199 -8.51 6.44 -0.54
C VAL A 199 -8.41 7.02 0.87
N TYR A 200 -9.48 6.86 1.65
CA TYR A 200 -9.43 7.23 3.07
C TYR A 200 -8.55 6.24 3.81
N SER A 201 -7.67 6.72 4.70
CA SER A 201 -6.90 5.83 5.57
C SER A 201 -7.85 4.98 6.42
N GLN A 202 -7.47 3.71 6.62
CA GLN A 202 -8.06 2.56 7.34
C GLN A 202 -9.12 2.77 8.47
N ASN A 203 -9.35 3.98 8.99
CA ASN A 203 -10.22 4.20 10.15
C ASN A 203 -11.52 4.99 9.85
N GLU A 204 -11.82 5.31 8.60
CA GLU A 204 -13.02 6.08 8.22
C GLU A 204 -13.80 5.43 7.07
N CYS A 205 -14.09 4.12 7.16
CA CYS A 205 -14.99 3.47 6.19
C CYS A 205 -16.43 4.01 6.34
N GLY A 206 -16.79 4.96 5.48
CA GLY A 206 -18.16 5.27 5.07
C GLY A 206 -18.41 4.80 3.62
N THR A 207 -19.65 4.88 3.14
CA THR A 207 -19.99 4.53 1.74
C THR A 207 -19.19 5.39 0.77
N THR A 208 -18.13 4.84 0.18
CA THR A 208 -17.24 5.60 -0.71
C THR A 208 -17.69 5.37 -2.15
N THR A 209 -18.26 6.41 -2.76
CA THR A 209 -18.55 6.41 -4.19
C THR A 209 -17.30 6.82 -4.96
N VAL A 210 -16.74 5.91 -5.75
CA VAL A 210 -15.61 6.21 -6.61
C VAL A 210 -16.15 6.86 -7.89
N THR A 211 -16.51 8.14 -7.84
CA THR A 211 -17.25 8.84 -8.92
C THR A 211 -16.46 9.09 -10.23
N GLY A 212 -15.32 8.43 -10.41
CA GLY A 212 -14.44 8.60 -11.56
C GLY A 212 -13.27 9.53 -11.29
N PHE A 213 -12.18 9.28 -12.01
CA PHE A 213 -10.95 10.06 -11.95
C PHE A 213 -11.17 11.37 -12.68
N LEU A 214 -11.21 12.49 -11.96
CA LEU A 214 -11.14 13.79 -12.59
C LEU A 214 -9.77 13.92 -13.26
N GLY A 215 -9.75 13.72 -14.57
CA GLY A 215 -8.71 14.29 -15.42
C GLY A 215 -8.78 15.81 -15.30
N GLY A 216 -7.75 16.41 -14.70
CA GLY A 216 -7.55 17.85 -14.60
C GLY A 216 -6.79 18.19 -13.32
N LEU A 217 -5.78 19.06 -13.31
CA LEU A 217 -5.68 20.30 -14.09
C LEU A 217 -4.23 20.79 -14.16
N ASN A 218 -3.87 21.36 -15.32
CA ASN A 218 -3.14 22.62 -15.51
C ASN A 218 -2.26 23.11 -14.34
N ASN A 219 -0.96 22.82 -14.40
CA ASN A 219 0.13 23.77 -14.68
C ASN A 219 1.48 23.05 -14.58
#